data_AF-M6YWE6-F1
#
_entry.id   AF-M6YWE6-F1
#
_cell.length_a   1.000
_cell.length_b   1.000
_cell.length_c   1.000
_cell.angle_alpha   90.00
_cell.angle_beta   90.00
_cell.angle_gamma   90.00
#
_symmetry.space_group_name_H-M   'P 1'
#
loop_
_entity.id
_entity.type
_entity.pdbx_description
1 polymer ?
#
loop_
_entity_poly.entity_id
_entity_poly.type
_entity_poly.pdbx_seq_one_letter_code
_entity_poly.pdbx_strand_id
1 'polypeptide(L)' 'MNELKQNDGRPEFYVQPPWIEYPESDPSWGGWRQGESENWFCNVWLPFWEGLKPEERILYLKNWTPPKDWNLYLTQY' A
#
# COMPACT_ATOMS: atom_id res chain seq x y z
N MET A 1 -16.97 -12.81 -27.69
CA MET A 1 -17.43 -12.56 -26.31
C MET A 1 -16.87 -13.68 -25.46
N ASN A 2 -16.09 -13.36 -24.42
CA ASN A 2 -15.95 -14.21 -23.24
C ASN A 2 -15.36 -13.35 -22.12
N GLU A 3 -16.26 -12.95 -21.23
CA GLU A 3 -15.99 -12.29 -19.96
C GLU A 3 -15.31 -13.28 -19.02
N LEU A 4 -14.06 -13.01 -18.63
CA LEU A 4 -13.48 -13.59 -17.43
C LEU A 4 -13.75 -12.63 -16.27
N LYS A 5 -14.95 -12.75 -15.69
CA LYS A 5 -15.19 -12.30 -14.32
C LYS A 5 -14.45 -13.26 -13.39
N GLN A 6 -13.24 -12.90 -12.98
CA GLN A 6 -12.60 -13.50 -11.82
C GLN A 6 -12.66 -12.50 -10.66
N ASN A 7 -13.85 -12.36 -10.08
CA ASN A 7 -14.00 -11.91 -8.70
C ASN A 7 -13.62 -13.10 -7.79
N ASP A 8 -12.33 -13.40 -7.70
CA ASP A 8 -11.79 -14.11 -6.55
C ASP A 8 -11.85 -13.09 -5.42
N GLY A 9 -12.41 -13.42 -4.25
CA GLY A 9 -12.57 -12.49 -3.11
C GLY A 9 -11.26 -11.98 -2.49
N ARG A 10 -10.18 -11.93 -3.27
CA ARG A 10 -8.95 -11.22 -2.98
C ARG A 10 -9.25 -9.72 -3.04
N PRO A 11 -8.65 -8.93 -2.15
CA PRO A 11 -8.75 -7.47 -2.23
C PRO A 11 -8.36 -7.04 -3.64
N GLU A 12 -9.02 -6.01 -4.18
CA GLU A 12 -8.80 -5.46 -5.54
C GLU A 12 -7.33 -5.11 -5.85
N PHE A 13 -6.45 -5.21 -4.84
CA PHE A 13 -5.04 -4.89 -4.85
C PHE A 13 -4.22 -6.10 -4.38
N TYR A 14 -3.20 -6.45 -5.17
CA TYR A 14 -2.30 -7.59 -4.90
C TYR A 14 -1.12 -7.24 -3.97
N VAL A 15 -0.85 -5.95 -3.75
CA VAL A 15 0.27 -5.46 -2.95
C VAL A 15 -0.26 -4.94 -1.63
N GLN A 16 0.33 -5.38 -0.52
CA GLN A 16 -0.16 -5.01 0.80
C GLN A 16 0.30 -3.61 1.27
N PRO A 17 -0.33 -2.79 2.17
CA PRO A 17 0.33 -1.52 2.46
C PRO A 17 1.48 -1.75 3.44
N PRO A 18 2.35 -0.77 3.64
CA PRO A 18 3.44 -0.92 4.59
C PRO A 18 2.96 -1.20 6.03
N TRP A 19 1.80 -0.69 6.46
CA TRP A 19 1.27 -0.91 7.83
C TRP A 19 0.58 -2.26 8.06
N ILE A 20 0.37 -3.09 7.03
CA ILE A 20 -0.07 -4.48 7.23
C ILE A 20 1.10 -5.44 7.06
N GLU A 21 2.00 -5.18 6.10
CA GLU A 21 3.18 -6.02 5.89
C GLU A 21 4.20 -5.84 7.03
N TYR A 22 4.32 -4.62 7.56
CA TYR A 22 5.19 -4.27 8.69
C TYR A 22 4.37 -3.57 9.78
N PRO A 23 3.51 -4.30 10.52
CA PRO A 23 2.59 -3.70 11.49
C PRO A 23 3.30 -3.12 12.73
N GLU A 24 4.49 -3.62 13.06
CA GLU A 24 5.32 -3.14 14.16
C GLU A 24 6.20 -1.93 13.77
N SER A 25 6.21 -1.59 12.48
CA SER A 25 6.96 -0.46 11.96
C SER A 25 6.15 0.81 12.11
N ASP A 26 6.57 1.66 13.04
CA ASP A 26 6.02 3.02 13.15
C ASP A 26 6.55 3.87 11.97
N PRO A 27 5.69 4.58 11.23
CA PRO A 27 6.12 5.38 10.07
C PRO A 27 7.01 6.57 10.48
N SER A 28 6.97 7.00 11.74
CA SER A 28 7.88 8.00 12.31
C SER A 28 9.21 7.40 12.78
N TRP A 29 9.29 6.08 12.93
CA TRP A 29 10.53 5.39 13.27
C TRP A 29 11.39 5.23 12.01
N GLY A 30 12.49 5.98 11.95
CA GLY A 30 13.44 5.91 10.84
C GLY A 30 14.03 4.51 10.59
N GLY A 31 13.95 3.60 11.56
CA GLY A 31 14.37 2.19 11.39
C GLY A 31 13.48 1.39 10.43
N TRP A 32 12.23 1.80 10.20
CA TRP A 32 11.38 1.17 9.20
C TRP A 32 11.88 1.40 7.76
N ARG A 33 12.61 2.51 7.55
CA ARG A 33 13.29 2.84 6.29
C ARG A 33 14.73 2.27 6.26
N GLN A 34 14.99 1.14 6.92
CA GLN A 34 16.31 0.51 6.86
C GLN A 34 16.21 -0.97 6.52
N GLY A 35 17.08 -1.42 5.62
CA GLY A 35 17.21 -2.84 5.26
C GLY A 35 16.04 -3.33 4.39
N GLU A 36 15.46 -4.47 4.77
CA GLU A 36 14.49 -5.20 3.93
C GLU A 36 13.17 -4.44 3.74
N SER A 37 12.69 -3.72 4.75
CA SER A 37 11.45 -2.95 4.69
C SER A 37 11.56 -1.73 3.77
N GLU A 38 12.70 -1.04 3.75
CA GLU A 38 12.97 0.04 2.78
C GLU A 38 13.05 -0.52 1.36
N ASN A 39 13.78 -1.63 1.18
CA ASN A 39 13.93 -2.25 -0.12
C ASN A 39 12.58 -2.71 -0.69
N TRP A 40 11.73 -3.34 0.13
CA TRP A 40 10.38 -3.71 -0.26
C TRP A 40 9.52 -2.48 -0.56
N PHE A 41 9.58 -1.43 0.28
CA PHE A 41 8.81 -0.21 0.04
C PHE A 41 9.18 0.43 -1.30
N CYS A 42 10.47 0.64 -1.57
CA CYS A 42 10.94 1.31 -2.77
C CYS A 42 10.78 0.48 -4.05
N ASN A 43 10.91 -0.85 -3.98
CA ASN A 43 10.89 -1.70 -5.17
C ASN A 43 9.55 -2.40 -5.43
N VAL A 44 8.68 -2.51 -4.43
CA VAL A 44 7.39 -3.22 -4.55
C VAL A 44 6.23 -2.26 -4.33
N TRP A 45 6.18 -1.62 -3.16
CA TRP A 45 4.99 -0.84 -2.78
C TRP A 45 4.91 0.51 -3.51
N LEU A 46 6.01 1.25 -3.60
CA LEU A 46 6.05 2.58 -4.22
C LEU A 46 5.73 2.54 -5.72
N PRO A 47 6.33 1.64 -6.54
CA PRO A 47 5.98 1.54 -7.96
C PRO A 47 4.52 1.13 -8.19
N PHE A 48 3.99 0.26 -7.31
CA PHE A 48 2.57 -0.09 -7.31
C PHE A 48 1.70 1.14 -7.01
N TRP A 49 2.01 1.88 -5.93
CA TRP A 49 1.26 3.07 -5.52
C TRP A 49 1.28 4.18 -6.57
N GLU A 50 2.44 4.45 -7.16
CA GLU A 50 2.59 5.41 -8.25
C GLU A 50 1.81 4.99 -9.50
N GLY A 51 1.75 3.69 -9.79
CA GLY A 51 0.97 3.13 -10.90
C GLY A 51 -0.55 3.21 -10.75
N LEU A 52 -1.07 3.41 -9.53
CA LEU A 52 -2.51 3.54 -9.29
C LEU A 52 -3.03 4.91 -9.75
N LYS A 53 -4.21 4.90 -10.39
CA LYS A 53 -4.96 6.13 -10.66
C LYS A 53 -5.48 6.76 -9.37
N PRO A 54 -5.82 8.06 -9.37
CA PRO A 54 -6.38 8.74 -8.20
C PRO A 54 -7.61 8.02 -7.61
N GLU A 55 -8.51 7.52 -8.46
CA GLU A 55 -9.69 6.75 -8.04
C GLU A 55 -9.32 5.41 -7.39
N GLU A 56 -8.29 4.72 -7.90
CA GLU A 56 -7.81 3.46 -7.36
C GLU A 56 -7.08 3.66 -6.03
N ARG A 57 -6.34 4.77 -5.87
CA ARG A 57 -5.74 5.15 -4.58
C ARG A 57 -6.81 5.40 -3.52
N ILE A 58 -7.92 6.04 -3.89
CA ILE A 58 -9.05 6.25 -2.98
C ILE A 58 -9.68 4.90 -2.58
N LEU A 59 -9.89 3.99 -3.53
CA LEU A 59 -10.39 2.64 -3.24
C LEU A 59 -9.41 1.83 -2.39
N TYR A 60 -8.11 1.94 -2.66
CA TYR A 60 -7.04 1.30 -1.89
C TYR A 60 -7.06 1.74 -0.43
N LEU A 61 -7.12 3.05 -0.18
CA LEU A 61 -7.18 3.61 1.17
C LEU A 61 -8.52 3.34 1.87
N LYS A 62 -9.60 3.21 1.10
CA LYS A 62 -10.93 2.85 1.63
C LYS A 62 -10.98 1.39 2.06
N ASN A 63 -10.39 0.49 1.27
CA ASN A 63 -10.28 -0.91 1.63
C ASN A 63 -9.36 -1.02 2.85
N TRP A 64 -8.20 -0.36 2.82
CA TRP A 64 -7.15 -0.51 3.83
C TRP A 64 -6.93 0.81 4.55
N THR A 65 -7.78 1.06 5.54
CA THR A 65 -7.74 2.28 6.35
C THR A 65 -6.38 2.43 7.03
N PRO A 66 -5.60 3.48 6.72
CA PRO A 66 -4.32 3.70 7.37
C PRO A 66 -4.51 4.09 8.84
N PRO A 67 -3.61 3.66 9.74
CA PRO A 67 -3.48 4.28 11.05
C PRO A 67 -3.21 5.79 10.92
N LYS A 68 -3.53 6.54 11.96
CA LYS A 68 -3.49 8.02 11.95
C LYS A 68 -2.15 8.58 11.46
N ASP A 69 -1.06 7.90 11.79
CA ASP A 69 0.32 8.30 11.47
C ASP A 69 0.72 7.99 10.01
N TRP A 70 0.10 6.99 9.37
CA TRP A 70 0.41 6.61 7.98
C TRP A 70 -0.27 7.53 6.96
N ASN A 71 -1.46 8.05 7.26
CA ASN A 71 -2.18 8.94 6.34
C ASN A 71 -1.41 10.25 6.07
N LEU A 72 -0.79 10.82 7.11
CA LEU A 72 0.05 12.01 7.01
C LEU A 72 1.29 11.79 6.14
N TYR A 73 1.85 10.58 6.17
CA TYR A 73 3.04 10.22 5.41
C TYR A 73 2.74 10.01 3.91
N LEU A 74 1.62 9.38 3.60
CA LEU A 74 1.21 9.08 2.23
C LEU A 74 0.82 10.32 1.42
N THR A 75 0.30 11.36 2.09
CA THR A 75 -0.09 12.61 1.43
C THR A 75 1.08 13.53 1.08
N GLN A 76 2.32 13.17 1.45
CA GLN A 76 3.53 13.94 1.12
C GLN A 76 4.20 13.53 -0.20
N TYR A 77 3.71 12.48 -0.87
CA TYR A 77 4.14 12.02 -2.19
C TYR A 77 2.96 12.01 -3.16
#